data_AF-A0A1H3HED8-F1
#
_entry.id   AF-A0A1H3HED8-F1
#
_cell.length_a   1.000
_cell.length_b   1.000
_cell.length_c   1.000
_cell.angle_alpha   90.00
_cell.angle_beta   90.00
_cell.angle_gamma   90.00
#
_symmetry.space_group_name_H-M   'P 1'
#
loop_
_entity.id
_entity.type
_entity.pdbx_description
1 polymer ?
#
loop_
_entity_poly.entity_id
_entity_poly.type
_entity_poly.pdbx_seq_one_letter_code
_entity_poly.pdbx_strand_id
1 'polypeptide(L)' 'MKTVDVVKWVATAVQLVGYGLTGLNIVPWNVFAFFIGIFLWFAVGVMWKDRAIMVVHVGAFVSLFAGYLNS' A
#
# COMPACT_ATOMS: atom_id res chain seq x y z
N MET A 1 -6.27 -12.06 18.05
CA MET A 1 -5.75 -10.89 17.32
C MET A 1 -6.88 -9.89 17.16
N LYS A 2 -6.64 -8.59 17.35
CA LYS A 2 -7.66 -7.59 17.01
C LYS A 2 -7.75 -7.48 15.49
N THR A 3 -8.90 -7.04 14.97
CA THR A 3 -9.09 -6.84 13.52
C THR A 3 -7.97 -5.99 12.91
N VAL A 4 -7.53 -4.96 13.63
CA VAL A 4 -6.45 -4.07 13.17
C VAL A 4 -5.11 -4.79 13.03
N ASP A 5 -4.82 -5.78 13.87
CA ASP A 5 -3.58 -6.56 13.79
C ASP A 5 -3.57 -7.42 12.53
N VAL A 6 -4.73 -8.01 12.19
CA VAL A 6 -4.90 -8.80 10.96
C VAL A 6 -4.72 -7.90 9.74
N VAL A 7 -5.43 -6.78 9.67
CA VAL A 7 -5.36 -5.86 8.52
C VAL A 7 -3.94 -5.33 8.34
N LYS A 8 -3.23 -5.00 9.42
CA LYS A 8 -1.82 -4.59 9.37
C LYS A 8 -0.92 -5.65 8.75
N TRP A 9 -1.00 -6.88 9.23
CA TRP A 9 -0.12 -7.94 8.73
C TRP A 9 -0.42 -8.29 7.28
N VAL A 10 -1.70 -8.25 6.88
CA VAL A 10 -2.10 -8.40 5.48
C VAL A 10 -1.55 -7.24 4.64
N ALA A 11 -1.68 -5.98 5.10
CA ALA A 11 -1.15 -4.80 4.42
C ALA A 11 0.37 -4.93 4.21
N THR A 12 1.11 -5.29 5.27
CA THR A 12 2.55 -5.53 5.23
C THR A 12 2.92 -6.63 4.23
N ALA A 13 2.25 -7.79 4.27
CA ALA A 13 2.54 -8.90 3.37
C ALA A 13 2.34 -8.51 1.90
N VAL A 14 1.23 -7.84 1.58
CA VAL A 14 0.95 -7.35 0.23
C VAL A 14 1.99 -6.33 -0.23
N GLN A 15 2.40 -5.40 0.64
CA GLN A 15 3.42 -4.41 0.32
C GLN A 15 4.79 -5.06 0.05
N LEU A 16 5.18 -6.06 0.85
CA LEU A 16 6.40 -6.85 0.64
C LEU A 16 6.40 -7.59 -0.69
N VAL A 17 5.25 -8.14 -1.10
CA VAL A 17 5.09 -8.70 -2.45
C VAL A 17 5.31 -7.62 -3.52
N GLY A 18 4.73 -6.42 -3.35
CA GLY A 18 4.96 -5.29 -4.25
C GLY A 18 6.44 -4.90 -4.36
N TYR A 19 7.17 -4.86 -3.24
CA TYR A 19 8.61 -4.62 -3.23
C TYR A 19 9.39 -5.74 -3.94
N GLY A 20 9.01 -7.00 -3.70
CA GLY A 20 9.61 -8.15 -4.38
C GLY A 20 9.41 -8.10 -5.90
N LEU A 21 8.19 -7.84 -6.37
CA LEU A 21 7.87 -7.70 -7.79
C LEU A 21 8.63 -6.54 -8.43
N THR A 22 8.82 -5.43 -7.70
CA THR A 22 9.62 -4.28 -8.16
C THR A 22 11.09 -4.63 -8.29
N GLY A 23 11.67 -5.31 -7.30
CA GLY A 23 13.06 -5.78 -7.35
C GLY A 23 13.31 -6.77 -8.50
N LEU A 24 12.28 -7.51 -8.92
CA LEU A 24 12.32 -8.45 -10.04
C LEU A 24 11.91 -7.81 -11.39
N ASN A 25 11.63 -6.49 -11.44
CA ASN A 25 11.11 -5.79 -12.61
C ASN A 25 9.83 -6.42 -13.23
N ILE A 26 8.98 -7.01 -12.40
CA ILE A 26 7.71 -7.61 -12.85
C ILE A 26 6.61 -6.54 -12.85
N VAL A 27 6.39 -5.95 -14.03
CA VAL A 27 5.39 -4.90 -14.30
C VAL A 27 4.21 -5.49 -15.11
N PRO A 28 2.94 -5.09 -14.87
CA PRO A 28 2.45 -4.06 -13.93
C PRO A 28 2.03 -4.59 -12.55
N TRP A 29 2.27 -5.87 -12.27
CA TRP A 29 1.81 -6.54 -11.05
C TRP A 29 2.32 -5.89 -9.75
N ASN A 30 3.54 -5.34 -9.77
CA ASN A 30 4.09 -4.56 -8.67
C ASN A 30 3.20 -3.34 -8.31
N VAL A 31 2.74 -2.59 -9.31
CA VAL A 31 1.89 -1.40 -9.14
C VAL A 31 0.54 -1.78 -8.52
N PHE A 32 -0.09 -2.87 -8.99
CA PHE A 32 -1.34 -3.35 -8.41
C PHE A 32 -1.17 -3.81 -6.96
N ALA A 33 -0.08 -4.52 -6.65
CA ALA A 33 0.24 -4.90 -5.27
C ALA A 33 0.44 -3.67 -4.38
N PHE A 34 1.09 -2.61 -4.88
CA PHE A 34 1.23 -1.36 -4.14
C PHE A 34 -0.10 -0.67 -3.88
N PHE A 35 -1.00 -0.59 -4.88
CA PHE A 35 -2.33 -0.01 -4.69
C PHE A 35 -3.13 -0.73 -3.62
N ILE A 36 -3.16 -2.07 -3.65
CA ILE A 36 -3.86 -2.85 -2.62
C ILE A 36 -3.26 -2.57 -1.23
N GLY A 37 -1.93 -2.59 -1.10
CA GLY A 37 -1.27 -2.28 0.16
C GLY A 37 -1.55 -0.87 0.67
N ILE A 38 -1.64 0.12 -0.22
CA ILE A 38 -2.00 1.51 0.11
C ILE A 38 -3.40 1.58 0.74
N PHE A 39 -4.40 0.95 0.12
CA PHE A 39 -5.76 0.96 0.66
C PHE A 39 -5.83 0.26 2.03
N LEU A 40 -5.11 -0.85 2.19
CA LEU A 40 -5.07 -1.58 3.46
C LEU A 40 -4.39 -0.77 4.57
N TRP A 41 -3.24 -0.15 4.30
CA TRP A 41 -2.55 0.70 5.29
C TRP A 41 -3.31 1.99 5.59
N PHE A 42 -4.03 2.55 4.61
CA PHE A 42 -4.94 3.65 4.87
C PHE A 42 -6.05 3.23 5.85
N ALA A 43 -6.65 2.04 5.66
CA ALA A 43 -7.62 1.48 6.58
C ALA A 43 -7.03 1.29 7.99
N VAL A 44 -5.78 0.79 8.10
CA VAL A 44 -5.05 0.73 9.39
C VAL A 44 -4.94 2.11 10.02
N GLY A 45 -4.54 3.13 9.25
CA GLY A 45 -4.45 4.51 9.73
C GLY A 45 -5.78 5.02 10.31
N VAL A 46 -6.90 4.73 9.64
CA VAL A 46 -8.25 5.04 10.15
C VAL A 46 -8.53 4.30 11.46
N MET A 47 -8.24 3.00 11.53
CA MET A 47 -8.48 2.17 12.73
C MET A 47 -7.64 2.63 13.93
N TRP A 48 -6.43 3.11 13.69
CA TRP A 48 -5.54 3.66 14.70
C TRP A 48 -5.77 5.14 15.00
N LYS A 49 -6.63 5.82 14.22
CA LYS A 49 -6.80 7.28 14.24
C LYS A 49 -5.47 8.01 14.02
N ASP A 50 -4.55 7.39 13.29
CA ASP A 50 -3.23 7.93 12.99
C ASP A 50 -3.27 8.68 11.66
N ARG A 51 -3.21 10.02 11.76
CA ARG A 51 -3.24 10.91 10.59
C ARG A 51 -1.97 10.83 9.76
N ALA A 52 -0.83 10.52 10.35
CA ALA A 52 0.42 10.40 9.62
C ALA A 52 0.37 9.21 8.65
N ILE A 53 -0.11 8.06 9.11
CA ILE A 53 -0.28 6.88 8.26
C ILE A 53 -1.25 7.17 7.12
N MET A 54 -2.38 7.83 7.39
CA MET A 54 -3.35 8.19 6.35
C MET A 54 -2.74 9.12 5.28
N VAL A 55 -2.06 10.19 5.70
CA VAL A 55 -1.46 11.17 4.78
C VAL A 55 -0.37 10.55 3.92
N VAL A 56 0.50 9.71 4.50
CA VAL A 56 1.56 9.03 3.75
C VAL A 56 0.98 8.16 2.64
N HIS A 57 -0.10 7.43 2.91
CA HIS A 57 -0.71 6.53 1.92
C HIS A 57 -1.52 7.28 0.87
N VAL A 58 -2.11 8.43 1.19
CA VAL A 58 -2.69 9.33 0.18
C VAL A 58 -1.60 9.89 -0.74
N GLY A 59 -0.47 10.34 -0.19
CA GLY A 59 0.66 10.80 -1.00
C GLY A 59 1.24 9.70 -1.90
N ALA A 60 1.39 8.49 -1.36
CA ALA A 60 1.82 7.32 -2.12
C ALA A 60 0.85 6.98 -3.26
N PHE A 61 -0.46 7.05 -2.99
CA PHE A 61 -1.49 6.83 -4.02
C PHE A 61 -1.36 7.82 -5.16
N VAL A 62 -1.29 9.12 -4.86
CA VAL A 62 -1.17 10.17 -5.88
C VAL A 62 0.10 9.98 -6.71
N SER A 63 1.24 9.69 -6.06
CA SER A 63 2.52 9.47 -6.73
C SER A 63 2.47 8.26 -7.69
N LEU A 64 2.00 7.11 -7.21
CA LEU A 64 1.89 5.88 -8.01
C LEU A 64 0.87 6.02 -9.14
N PHE A 65 -0.27 6.67 -8.88
CA PHE A 65 -1.30 6.87 -9.88
C PHE A 65 -0.86 7.83 -10.98
N ALA A 66 -0.24 8.97 -10.62
CA ALA A 66 0.33 9.89 -11.59
C ALA A 66 1.45 9.24 -12.41
N GLY A 67 2.34 8.49 -11.74
CA GLY A 67 3.38 7.71 -12.42
C GLY A 67 2.80 6.71 -13.42
N TYR A 68 1.78 5.94 -13.02
CA TYR A 68 1.11 4.96 -13.87
C TYR A 68 0.43 5.60 -15.09
N LEU A 69 -0.18 6.78 -14.95
CA LEU A 69 -0.80 7.49 -16.09
C LEU A 69 0.21 8.06 -17.09
N ASN A 70 1.44 8.32 -16.65
CA ASN A 70 2.52 8.84 -17.47
C ASN A 70 3.46 7.73 -18.01
N SER A 71 3.11 6.46 -17.76
CA SER A 71 3.84 5.26 -18.21
C SER A 71 3.32 4.78 -19.56
#